data_AF-A0A5E5PJD4-F1
#
_entry.id   AF-A0A5E5PJD4-F1
#
_cell.length_a   1.000
_cell.length_b   1.000
_cell.length_c   1.000
_cell.angle_alpha   90.00
_cell.angle_beta   90.00
_cell.angle_gamma   90.00
#
_symmetry.space_group_name_H-M   'P 1'
#
loop_
_entity.id
_entity.type
_entity.pdbx_description
1 polymer ?
#
loop_
_entity_poly.entity_id
_entity_poly.type
_entity_poly.pdbx_seq_one_letter_code
_entity_poly.pdbx_strand_id
1 'polypeptide(L)' 'MHNIINWGEIEQTLSNLYTSKTGASAYPPIMMFKILILQAWYALSDEALEKQIARDLMFRRFIDL' A
#
# COMPACT_ATOMS: atom_id res chain seq x y z
N MET A 1 4.18 9.31 -23.95
CA MET A 1 3.96 9.79 -22.57
C MET A 1 3.88 8.56 -21.70
N HIS A 2 4.96 8.26 -20.98
CA HIS A 2 5.17 6.97 -20.33
C HIS A 2 4.25 6.86 -19.11
N ASN A 3 3.38 5.85 -19.11
CA ASN A 3 2.66 5.44 -17.91
C ASN A 3 3.68 4.71 -17.03
N ILE A 4 4.41 5.46 -16.20
CA ILE A 4 5.70 5.02 -15.62
C ILE A 4 5.53 3.90 -14.58
N ILE A 5 4.31 3.68 -14.08
CA ILE A 5 4.03 2.67 -13.04
C ILE A 5 2.76 1.88 -13.40
N ASN A 6 2.95 0.63 -13.83
CA ASN A 6 1.87 -0.35 -14.01
C ASN A 6 1.49 -0.97 -12.66
N TRP A 7 0.56 -0.34 -11.95
CA TRP A 7 0.06 -0.87 -10.67
C TRP A 7 -0.55 -2.27 -10.79
N GLY A 8 -1.15 -2.62 -11.94
CA GLY A 8 -1.71 -3.95 -12.18
C GLY A 8 -0.65 -5.07 -12.22
N GLU A 9 0.50 -4.84 -12.84
CA GLU A 9 1.60 -5.82 -12.84
C GLU A 9 2.26 -5.95 -11.47
N ILE A 10 2.38 -4.83 -10.74
CA ILE A 10 2.88 -4.82 -9.37
C ILE A 10 1.95 -5.59 -8.45
N GLU A 11 0.64 -5.39 -8.57
CA GLU A 11 -0.37 -6.13 -7.81
C GLU A 11 -0.32 -7.63 -8.14
N GLN A 12 -0.23 -8.01 -9.42
CA GLN A 12 -0.09 -9.41 -9.80
C GLN A 12 1.20 -10.05 -9.29
N THR A 13 2.32 -9.33 -9.35
CA THR A 13 3.61 -9.83 -8.85
C THR A 13 3.59 -9.99 -7.33
N LEU A 14 3.05 -9.00 -6.61
CA LEU A 14 2.88 -9.05 -5.16
C LEU A 14 1.90 -10.14 -4.75
N SER A 15 0.78 -10.29 -5.46
CA SER A 15 -0.21 -11.34 -5.20
C SER A 15 0.37 -12.74 -5.44
N ASN A 16 1.19 -12.90 -6.48
CA ASN A 16 1.87 -14.16 -6.78
C ASN A 16 2.95 -14.50 -5.71
N LEU A 17 3.69 -13.48 -5.24
CA LEU A 17 4.65 -13.64 -4.13
C LEU A 17 3.95 -13.92 -2.79
N TYR A 18 2.77 -13.34 -2.57
CA TYR A 18 1.92 -13.55 -1.40
C TYR A 18 0.91 -14.69 -1.61
N THR A 19 1.37 -15.84 -2.12
CA THR A 19 0.58 -17.08 -2.23
C THR A 19 0.48 -17.80 -0.88
N SER A 20 -0.02 -17.13 0.16
CA SER A 20 -0.45 -17.78 1.39
C SER A 20 -1.97 -17.77 1.47
N LYS A 21 -2.59 -18.87 1.01
CA LYS A 21 -4.04 -19.17 1.10
C LYS A 21 -4.54 -19.46 2.53
N THR A 22 -3.75 -19.17 3.56
CA THR A 22 -4.01 -19.68 4.90
C THR A 22 -3.74 -18.60 5.94
N GLY A 23 -4.82 -17.97 6.44
CA GLY A 23 -4.77 -17.12 7.63
C GLY A 23 -5.45 -15.76 7.44
N ALA A 24 -6.58 -15.60 8.13
CA ALA A 24 -7.34 -14.39 8.44
C ALA A 24 -6.98 -13.11 7.67
N SER A 25 -7.84 -12.72 6.71
CA SER A 25 -7.99 -11.38 6.10
C SER A 25 -6.79 -10.44 6.28
N ALA A 26 -5.60 -10.89 5.86
CA ALA A 26 -4.40 -10.08 5.97
C ALA A 26 -4.55 -8.92 4.99
N TYR A 27 -4.20 -7.71 5.44
CA TYR A 27 -4.27 -6.50 4.63
C TYR A 27 -3.72 -6.76 3.21
N PRO A 28 -4.40 -6.28 2.15
CA PRO A 28 -4.00 -6.56 0.79
C PRO A 28 -2.51 -6.21 0.59
N PRO A 29 -1.67 -7.09 0.01
CA PRO A 29 -0.24 -6.82 -0.13
C PRO A 29 0.04 -5.55 -0.93
N ILE A 30 -0.88 -5.18 -1.84
CA ILE A 30 -0.85 -3.91 -2.56
C ILE A 30 -1.04 -2.70 -1.64
N MET A 31 -1.87 -2.81 -0.60
CA MET A 31 -2.08 -1.77 0.40
C MET A 31 -0.80 -1.53 1.21
N MET A 32 -0.12 -2.60 1.61
CA MET A 32 1.16 -2.52 2.31
C MET A 32 2.25 -1.90 1.44
N PHE A 33 2.29 -2.23 0.14
CA PHE A 33 3.20 -1.60 -0.81
C PHE A 33 2.94 -0.10 -0.96
N LYS A 34 1.67 0.31 -1.07
CA LYS A 34 1.28 1.73 -1.10
C LYS A 34 1.69 2.47 0.19
N ILE A 35 1.56 1.85 1.34
CA ILE A 35 2.01 2.37 2.65
C ILE A 35 3.53 2.60 2.64
N LEU A 36 4.32 1.64 2.16
CA LEU A 36 5.78 1.78 2.07
C LEU A 36 6.20 2.93 1.15
N ILE A 37 5.47 3.15 0.05
CA ILE A 37 5.71 4.31 -0.84
C ILE A 37 5.45 5.62 -0.11
N LEU A 38 4.34 5.72 0.62
CA LEU A 38 4.02 6.91 1.41
C LEU A 38 5.06 7.17 2.50
N GLN A 39 5.51 6.12 3.19
CA GLN A 39 6.59 6.24 4.17
C GLN A 39 7.89 6.73 3.53
N ALA A 40 8.26 6.21 2.36
CA ALA A 40 9.46 6.62 1.64
C ALA A 40 9.38 8.06 1.13
N TRP A 41 8.20 8.51 0.67
CA TRP A 41 8.01 9.86 0.11
C TRP A 41 7.96 10.95 1.18
N TYR A 42 7.30 10.66 2.31
CA TYR A 42 7.14 11.61 3.40
C TYR A 42 8.16 11.41 4.54
N ALA A 43 9.07 10.43 4.42
CA ALA A 43 10.03 10.04 5.44
C ALA A 43 9.38 9.85 6.83
N LEU A 44 8.19 9.24 6.85
CA LEU A 44 7.37 9.07 8.05
C LEU A 44 7.66 7.73 8.74
N SER A 45 7.68 7.74 10.07
CA SER A 45 7.61 6.51 10.87
C SER A 45 6.23 5.86 10.74
N ASP A 46 6.13 4.54 10.99
CA ASP A 46 4.87 3.79 10.98
C ASP A 46 3.76 4.46 11.81
N GLU A 47 4.09 4.93 13.01
CA GLU A 47 3.14 5.61 13.90
C GLU A 47 2.66 6.97 13.34
N ALA A 48 3.55 7.70 12.64
CA ALA A 48 3.22 8.97 12.02
C ALA A 48 2.35 8.76 10.78
N LEU A 49 2.60 7.70 10.02
CA LEU A 49 1.77 7.30 8.89
C LEU A 49 0.36 6.94 9.35
N GLU A 50 0.19 6.12 10.39
CA GLU A 50 -1.13 5.78 10.92
C GLU A 50 -1.91 7.02 11.37
N LYS A 51 -1.24 7.94 12.08
CA LYS A 51 -1.82 9.23 12.46
C LYS A 51 -2.24 10.06 11.24
N GLN A 52 -1.47 10.02 10.17
CA GLN A 52 -1.77 10.74 8.94
C GLN A 52 -2.90 10.07 8.16
N ILE A 53 -2.97 8.74 8.08
CA ILE A 53 -4.12 8.01 7.52
C ILE A 53 -5.39 8.30 8.31
N ALA A 54 -5.31 8.42 9.64
CA ALA A 54 -6.45 8.77 10.48
C ALA A 54 -6.93 10.22 10.28
N ARG A 55 -6.02 11.13 9.88
CA ARG A 55 -6.28 12.57 9.76
C ARG A 55 -6.58 13.03 8.33
N ASP A 56 -5.96 12.41 7.34
CA ASP A 56 -6.03 12.76 5.92
C ASP A 56 -6.85 11.74 5.12
N LEU A 57 -7.96 12.21 4.57
CA LEU A 57 -8.82 11.44 3.66
C LEU A 57 -8.10 11.04 2.37
N MET A 58 -7.11 11.82 1.93
CA MET A 58 -6.30 11.53 0.75
C MET A 58 -5.45 10.27 0.93
N PHE A 59 -4.92 10.06 2.14
CA PHE A 59 -4.12 8.87 2.47
C PHE A 59 -5.00 7.62 2.50
N ARG A 60 -6.21 7.71 3.08
CA ARG A 60 -7.21 6.63 3.03
C ARG A 60 -7.59 6.26 1.60
N ARG A 61 -7.90 7.25 0.76
CA ARG A 61 -8.19 7.00 -0.67
C ARG A 61 -7.01 6.40 -1.41
N PHE A 62 -5.77 6.73 -1.04
CA PHE A 62 -4.59 6.16 -1.67
C PHE A 62 -4.46 4.67 -1.34
N ILE A 63 -4.59 4.31 -0.05
CA ILE A 63 -4.49 2.93 0.43
C ILE A 63 -5.76 2.09 0.23
N ASP A 64 -6.79 2.63 -0.45
CA ASP A 64 -8.07 1.96 -0.73
C ASP A 64 -8.87 1.58 0.54
N LEU A 65 -8.82 2.43 1.58
CA LEU A 65 -9.59 2.26 2.84
C LEU A 65 -10.96 2.95 2.81
#